data_AF-T1AIJ3-F1
#
_entry.id   AF-T1AIJ3-F1
#
_cell.length_a   1.000
_cell.length_b   1.000
_cell.length_c   1.000
_cell.angle_alpha   90.00
_cell.angle_beta   90.00
_cell.angle_gamma   90.00
#
_symmetry.space_group_name_H-M   'P 1'
#
loop_
_entity.id
_entity.type
_entity.pdbx_description
1 polymer ?
#
loop_
_entity_poly.entity_id
_entity_poly.type
_entity_poly.pdbx_seq_one_letter_code
_entity_poly.pdbx_strand_id
1 'polypeptide(L)'
;MLTYHSLLHDILDHGTRKGDRTGTGTLSVFGRMLRHNLADGFPLLTTKRLHVKSILHELLWFLGGDTNIDYLHANGVTIWDKWATPSGELGPVYGAQWRSWPGPDGRTYDQIAALIDGIRSRPDSRRHIINAWNVAYLPDE
;
A
#
# COMPACT_ATOMS: atom_id res chain seq x y z
N MET A 1 11.14 -14.88 9.62
CA MET A 1 11.51 -13.98 8.51
C MET A 1 12.30 -14.64 7.38
N LEU A 2 12.60 -15.94 7.45
CA LEU A 2 13.26 -16.66 6.35
C LEU A 2 12.53 -16.47 5.01
N THR A 3 11.21 -16.37 5.02
CA THR A 3 10.39 -16.08 3.81
C THR A 3 10.83 -14.84 3.04
N TYR A 4 11.12 -13.72 3.72
CA TYR A 4 11.62 -12.49 3.08
C TYR A 4 13.03 -12.68 2.52
N HIS A 5 13.93 -13.32 3.28
CA HIS A 5 15.30 -13.59 2.81
C HIS A 5 15.33 -14.58 1.64
N SER A 6 14.47 -15.59 1.64
CA SER A 6 14.33 -16.52 0.52
C SER A 6 13.87 -15.81 -0.75
N LEU A 7 12.96 -14.83 -0.66
CA LEU A 7 12.59 -14.00 -1.81
C LEU A 7 13.80 -13.18 -2.32
N LEU A 8 14.58 -12.57 -1.42
CA LEU A 8 15.78 -11.83 -1.83
C LEU A 8 16.79 -12.73 -2.54
N HIS A 9 17.04 -13.93 -2.03
CA HIS A 9 17.92 -14.90 -2.69
C HIS A 9 17.39 -15.33 -4.07
N ASP A 10 16.09 -15.65 -4.18
CA ASP A 10 15.48 -15.99 -5.47
C ASP A 10 15.59 -14.85 -6.50
N ILE A 11 15.42 -13.59 -6.07
CA ILE A 11 15.65 -12.43 -6.95
C ILE A 11 17.11 -12.37 -7.40
N LEU A 12 18.07 -12.55 -6.50
CA LEU A 12 19.50 -12.47 -6.79
C LEU A 12 19.98 -13.60 -7.71
N ASP A 13 19.49 -14.82 -7.49
CA ASP A 13 19.95 -16.02 -8.19
C ASP A 13 19.24 -16.21 -9.54
N HIS A 14 17.96 -15.80 -9.65
CA HIS A 14 17.11 -16.11 -10.81
C HIS A 14 16.51 -14.89 -11.51
N GLY A 15 16.74 -13.68 -11.01
CA GLY A 15 16.13 -12.50 -11.59
C GLY A 15 16.68 -12.14 -12.97
N THR A 16 15.84 -11.53 -13.79
CA THR A 16 16.22 -10.98 -15.09
C THR A 16 16.53 -9.50 -14.95
N ARG A 17 17.61 -9.02 -15.59
CA ARG A 17 17.95 -7.60 -15.62
C ARG A 17 16.94 -6.83 -16.47
N LYS A 18 16.42 -5.73 -15.95
CA LYS A 18 15.45 -4.86 -16.65
C LYS A 18 15.77 -3.39 -16.39
N GLY A 19 15.46 -2.53 -17.37
CA GLY A 19 15.37 -1.09 -17.12
C GLY A 19 14.14 -0.75 -16.25
N ASP A 20 14.08 0.47 -15.74
CA ASP A 20 12.95 1.01 -14.98
C ASP A 20 12.77 2.50 -15.27
N ARG A 21 11.63 3.08 -14.86
CA ARG A 21 11.28 4.48 -15.15
C ARG A 21 12.27 5.50 -14.56
N THR A 22 13.04 5.13 -13.53
CA THR A 22 14.07 6.00 -12.94
C THR A 22 15.43 5.90 -13.64
N GLY A 23 15.61 4.95 -14.56
CA GLY A 23 16.87 4.72 -15.28
C GLY A 23 17.96 4.04 -14.44
N THR A 24 17.63 3.48 -13.28
CA THR A 24 18.59 2.83 -12.36
C THR A 24 18.90 1.39 -12.81
N GLY A 25 17.88 0.68 -13.29
CA GLY A 25 17.93 -0.75 -13.58
C GLY A 25 17.56 -1.61 -12.37
N THR A 26 17.00 -2.79 -12.64
CA THR A 26 16.51 -3.74 -11.64
C THR A 26 16.89 -5.17 -11.98
N LEU A 27 16.86 -6.04 -10.97
CA LEU A 27 16.83 -7.49 -11.10
C LEU A 27 15.44 -7.97 -10.67
N SER A 28 14.73 -8.69 -11.53
CA SER A 28 13.30 -8.92 -11.34
C SER A 28 12.89 -10.37 -11.60
N VAL A 29 12.01 -10.88 -10.73
CA VAL A 29 11.22 -12.10 -10.90
C VAL A 29 9.72 -11.71 -10.88
N PHE A 30 8.86 -12.51 -11.50
CA PHE A 30 7.42 -12.27 -11.55
C PHE A 30 6.62 -13.43 -10.92
N GLY A 31 5.55 -13.09 -10.19
CA GLY A 31 4.64 -14.08 -9.59
C GLY A 31 5.24 -14.85 -8.41
N ARG A 32 5.58 -14.15 -7.31
CA ARG A 32 5.99 -14.76 -6.04
C ARG A 32 4.95 -14.51 -4.97
N MET A 33 4.78 -15.46 -4.05
CA MET A 33 3.84 -15.37 -2.94
C MET A 33 4.56 -15.62 -1.62
N LEU A 34 4.26 -14.77 -0.62
CA LEU A 34 4.74 -14.91 0.74
C LEU A 34 3.52 -15.11 1.64
N ARG A 35 3.69 -15.93 2.67
CA ARG A 35 2.66 -16.19 3.69
C ARG A 35 3.28 -16.04 5.07
N HIS A 36 2.56 -15.39 5.96
CA HIS A 36 2.93 -15.21 7.35
C HIS A 36 1.75 -15.60 8.23
N ASN A 37 1.95 -16.55 9.14
CA ASN A 37 0.97 -16.83 10.17
C ASN A 37 1.14 -15.81 11.29
N LEU A 38 0.14 -14.93 11.48
CA LEU A 38 0.22 -13.86 12.48
C LEU A 38 0.14 -14.37 13.92
N ALA A 39 -0.30 -15.62 14.13
CA ALA A 39 -0.23 -16.27 15.45
C ALA A 39 1.21 -16.57 15.89
N ASP A 40 2.15 -16.68 14.95
CA ASP A 40 3.58 -16.91 15.24
C ASP A 40 4.30 -15.60 15.66
N GLY A 41 3.62 -14.45 15.52
CA GLY A 41 4.13 -13.13 15.87
C GLY A 41 3.97 -12.09 14.76
N PHE A 42 4.32 -10.85 15.08
CA PHE A 42 4.24 -9.74 14.13
C PHE A 42 5.38 -9.81 13.10
N PRO A 43 5.10 -9.89 11.79
CA PRO A 43 6.11 -10.10 10.76
C PRO A 43 6.86 -8.80 10.43
N LEU A 44 7.56 -8.21 11.42
CA LEU A 44 8.50 -7.12 11.21
C LEU A 44 9.90 -7.67 10.92
N LEU A 45 10.58 -7.14 9.90
CA LEU A 45 11.95 -7.54 9.59
C LEU A 45 12.88 -7.22 10.78
N THR A 46 13.70 -8.18 11.17
CA THR A 46 14.62 -8.06 12.33
C THR A 46 16.09 -7.93 11.92
N THR A 47 16.44 -8.28 10.69
CA THR A 47 17.82 -8.25 10.16
C THR A 47 18.28 -6.86 9.74
N LYS A 48 17.37 -5.87 9.76
CA LYS A 48 17.65 -4.45 9.63
C LYS A 48 16.63 -3.68 10.46
N ARG A 49 17.07 -2.62 11.15
CA ARG A 49 16.15 -1.72 11.87
C ARG A 49 15.19 -1.02 10.88
N LEU A 50 13.89 -1.08 11.17
CA LEU A 50 12.85 -0.41 10.41
C LEU A 50 12.34 0.83 11.15
N HIS A 51 11.92 1.85 10.41
CA HIS A 51 11.31 3.06 10.97
C HIS A 51 9.79 2.85 11.17
N VAL A 52 9.43 2.07 12.18
CA VAL A 52 8.05 1.62 12.44
C VAL A 52 7.07 2.79 12.59
N LYS A 53 7.52 3.92 13.16
CA LYS A 53 6.71 5.14 13.30
C LYS A 53 6.09 5.57 11.97
N SER A 54 6.87 5.57 10.88
CA SER A 54 6.36 5.95 9.56
C SER A 54 5.30 4.98 9.04
N ILE A 55 5.50 3.67 9.24
CA ILE A 55 4.56 2.63 8.79
C ILE A 55 3.20 2.81 9.48
N LEU A 56 3.21 3.07 10.79
CA LEU A 56 1.98 3.25 11.56
C LEU A 56 1.23 4.52 11.15
N HIS A 57 1.91 5.67 11.05
CA HIS A 57 1.26 6.91 10.64
C HIS A 57 0.77 6.88 9.19
N GLU A 58 1.49 6.22 8.28
CA GLU A 58 1.02 6.03 6.90
C GLU A 58 -0.27 5.20 6.86
N LEU A 59 -0.36 4.10 7.62
CA LEU A 59 -1.59 3.31 7.68
C LEU A 59 -2.75 4.11 8.30
N LEU A 60 -2.50 4.87 9.36
CA LEU A 60 -3.52 5.73 9.97
C LEU A 60 -3.99 6.83 9.01
N TRP A 61 -3.08 7.40 8.24
CA TRP A 61 -3.37 8.40 7.21
C TRP A 61 -4.23 7.83 6.08
N PHE A 62 -3.89 6.63 5.56
CA PHE A 62 -4.74 5.91 4.60
C PHE A 62 -6.13 5.62 5.16
N LEU A 63 -6.20 5.13 6.41
CA LEU A 63 -7.47 4.87 7.07
C LEU A 63 -8.24 6.16 7.34
N GLY A 64 -7.58 7.31 7.48
CA GLY A 64 -8.22 8.63 7.55
C GLY A 64 -8.85 9.08 6.23
N GLY A 65 -8.47 8.45 5.12
CA GLY A 65 -8.91 8.83 3.77
C GLY A 65 -8.15 10.02 3.19
N ASP A 66 -7.06 10.43 3.84
CA ASP A 66 -6.29 11.61 3.49
C ASP A 66 -5.30 11.31 2.34
N THR A 67 -4.99 12.35 1.58
CA THR A 67 -4.07 12.34 0.43
C THR A 67 -3.08 13.52 0.44
N ASN A 68 -3.16 14.37 1.45
CA ASN A 68 -2.20 15.44 1.70
C ASN A 68 -1.17 15.02 2.76
N ILE A 69 0.10 15.40 2.58
CA ILE A 69 1.19 15.01 3.48
C ILE A 69 1.25 15.81 4.80
N ASP A 70 0.41 16.82 5.01
CA ASP A 70 0.42 17.66 6.21
C ASP A 70 0.30 16.85 7.51
N TYR A 71 -0.61 15.86 7.55
CA TYR A 71 -0.72 14.94 8.69
C TYR A 71 0.59 14.17 8.92
N LEU A 72 1.23 13.71 7.84
CA LEU A 72 2.48 12.95 7.93
C LEU A 72 3.61 13.85 8.46
N HIS A 73 3.71 15.08 7.96
CA HIS A 73 4.69 16.09 8.41
C HIS A 73 4.49 16.46 9.88
N ALA A 74 3.25 16.70 10.31
CA ALA A 74 2.93 16.96 11.72
C ALA A 74 3.36 15.82 12.65
N ASN A 75 3.46 14.59 12.12
CA ASN A 75 3.92 13.41 12.83
C ASN A 75 5.39 13.05 12.53
N GLY A 76 6.14 13.89 11.82
CA GLY A 76 7.56 13.69 11.50
C GLY A 76 7.81 12.53 10.53
N VAL A 77 6.92 12.34 9.56
CA VAL A 77 6.99 11.33 8.51
C VAL A 77 7.12 12.02 7.15
N THR A 78 8.18 11.69 6.41
CA THR A 78 8.56 12.35 5.15
C THR A 78 8.64 11.39 3.96
N ILE A 79 8.07 10.19 4.10
CA ILE A 79 8.22 9.11 3.12
C ILE A 79 7.50 9.39 1.80
N TRP A 80 6.62 10.41 1.74
CA TRP A 80 5.85 10.79 0.54
C TRP A 80 6.31 12.09 -0.12
N ASP A 81 7.28 12.80 0.45
CA ASP A 81 7.70 14.17 0.04
C ASP A 81 8.09 14.27 -1.43
N LYS A 82 8.67 13.21 -2.00
CA LYS A 82 9.17 13.22 -3.39
C LYS A 82 8.07 13.20 -4.45
N TRP A 83 6.85 12.85 -4.07
CA TRP A 83 5.72 12.71 -5.00
C TRP A 83 4.64 13.77 -4.80
N ALA A 84 4.65 14.47 -3.67
CA ALA A 84 3.67 15.49 -3.38
C ALA A 84 3.90 16.75 -4.23
N THR A 85 2.81 17.45 -4.55
CA THR A 85 2.87 18.79 -5.13
C THR A 85 3.43 19.79 -4.11
N PRO A 86 3.75 21.04 -4.52
CA PRO A 86 4.15 22.09 -3.58
C PRO A 86 3.12 22.40 -2.48
N SER A 87 1.85 22.05 -2.69
CA SER A 87 0.77 22.18 -1.69
C SER A 87 0.58 20.92 -0.84
N GLY A 88 1.43 19.91 -0.99
CA GLY A 88 1.37 18.66 -0.21
C GLY A 88 0.44 17.59 -0.78
N GLU A 89 -0.20 17.82 -1.93
CA GLU A 89 -1.20 16.91 -2.50
C GLU A 89 -0.57 15.75 -3.29
N LEU A 90 -1.16 14.56 -3.20
CA LEU A 90 -0.78 13.38 -3.98
C LEU A 90 -1.82 12.98 -5.03
N GLY A 91 -2.96 13.68 -5.10
CA GLY A 91 -4.12 13.24 -5.86
C GLY A 91 -4.83 12.05 -5.19
N PRO A 92 -5.80 11.40 -5.87
CA PRO A 92 -6.69 10.43 -5.25
C PRO A 92 -6.04 9.05 -5.11
N VAL A 93 -4.94 8.97 -4.36
CA VAL A 93 -4.23 7.73 -4.03
C VAL A 93 -4.96 6.92 -2.94
N TYR A 94 -4.35 5.83 -2.49
CA TYR A 94 -4.87 4.84 -1.53
C TYR A 94 -5.99 5.31 -0.58
N GLY A 95 -5.74 6.32 0.27
CA GLY A 95 -6.71 6.80 1.26
C GLY A 95 -8.04 7.23 0.62
N ALA A 96 -7.97 8.05 -0.43
CA ALA A 96 -9.14 8.47 -1.19
C ALA A 96 -9.87 7.27 -1.82
N GLN A 97 -9.16 6.29 -2.38
CA GLN A 97 -9.82 5.11 -2.96
C GLN A 97 -10.44 4.20 -1.89
N TRP A 98 -9.78 4.03 -0.74
CA TRP A 98 -10.23 3.15 0.33
C TRP A 98 -11.45 3.68 1.07
N ARG A 99 -11.49 5.00 1.33
CA ARG A 99 -12.54 5.63 2.12
C ARG A 99 -13.58 6.37 1.27
N SER A 100 -13.20 6.77 0.05
CA SER A 100 -13.97 7.69 -0.76
C SER A 100 -13.97 7.36 -2.27
N TRP A 101 -14.12 6.08 -2.65
CA TRP A 101 -14.12 5.68 -4.06
C TRP A 101 -15.27 6.35 -4.84
N PRO A 102 -15.03 7.12 -5.90
CA PRO A 102 -16.08 7.76 -6.68
C PRO A 102 -16.76 6.75 -7.63
N GLY A 103 -18.07 6.64 -7.53
CA GLY A 103 -18.89 5.83 -8.42
C GLY A 103 -19.40 6.61 -9.63
N PRO A 104 -19.80 5.90 -10.70
CA PRO A 104 -20.37 6.52 -11.90
C PRO A 104 -21.74 7.19 -11.67
N ASP A 105 -22.37 6.89 -10.53
CA ASP A 105 -23.64 7.46 -10.07
C ASP A 105 -23.46 8.75 -9.24
N GLY A 106 -22.22 9.26 -9.15
CA GLY A 106 -21.87 10.42 -8.33
C GLY A 106 -21.84 10.13 -6.83
N ARG A 107 -22.06 8.87 -6.41
CA ARG A 107 -21.95 8.46 -5.02
C ARG A 107 -20.50 8.11 -4.69
N THR A 108 -20.22 8.13 -3.40
CA THR A 108 -18.92 7.74 -2.85
C THR A 108 -19.05 6.41 -2.09
N TYR A 109 -18.08 5.52 -2.26
CA TYR A 109 -18.07 4.19 -1.68
C TYR A 109 -16.89 4.03 -0.70
N ASP A 110 -17.21 3.88 0.59
CA ASP A 110 -16.23 3.56 1.64
C ASP A 110 -16.01 2.04 1.70
N GLN A 111 -14.91 1.58 1.09
CA GLN A 111 -14.59 0.17 0.97
C GLN A 111 -14.14 -0.43 2.31
N ILE A 112 -13.52 0.36 3.19
CA ILE A 112 -13.10 -0.09 4.52
C ILE A 112 -14.32 -0.33 5.40
N ALA A 113 -15.28 0.60 5.41
CA ALA A 113 -16.52 0.41 6.15
C ALA A 113 -17.31 -0.80 5.64
N ALA A 114 -17.43 -0.95 4.32
CA ALA A 114 -18.08 -2.10 3.69
C ALA A 114 -17.39 -3.44 4.03
N LEU A 115 -16.05 -3.46 4.06
CA LEU A 115 -15.27 -4.64 4.44
C LEU A 115 -15.53 -5.03 5.89
N ILE A 116 -15.48 -4.07 6.82
CA ILE A 116 -15.70 -4.33 8.25
C ILE A 116 -17.12 -4.84 8.49
N ASP A 117 -18.13 -4.20 7.90
CA ASP A 117 -19.52 -4.67 7.96
C ASP A 117 -19.67 -6.07 7.36
N GLY A 118 -19.03 -6.32 6.21
CA GLY A 118 -19.02 -7.61 5.55
C GLY A 118 -18.44 -8.72 6.43
N ILE A 119 -17.28 -8.50 7.06
CA ILE A 119 -16.64 -9.48 7.94
C ILE A 119 -17.54 -9.81 9.14
N ARG A 120 -18.23 -8.81 9.70
CA ARG A 120 -19.13 -8.98 10.85
C ARG A 120 -20.43 -9.69 10.49
N SER A 121 -21.05 -9.33 9.38
CA SER A 121 -22.39 -9.80 9.00
C SER A 121 -22.38 -11.04 8.11
N ARG A 122 -21.34 -11.22 7.29
CA ARG A 122 -21.22 -12.26 6.26
C ARG A 122 -19.77 -12.77 6.17
N PRO A 123 -19.25 -13.41 7.23
CA PRO A 123 -17.84 -13.79 7.33
C PRO A 123 -17.37 -14.71 6.20
N ASP A 124 -18.25 -15.60 5.70
CA ASP A 124 -17.92 -16.56 4.61
C ASP A 124 -17.98 -15.96 3.20
N SER A 125 -18.27 -14.66 3.08
CA SER A 125 -18.25 -13.99 1.79
C SER A 125 -16.87 -14.05 1.17
N ARG A 126 -16.82 -14.51 -0.09
CA ARG A 126 -15.60 -14.53 -0.92
C ARG A 126 -15.36 -13.19 -1.62
N ARG A 127 -16.05 -12.13 -1.21
CA ARG A 127 -16.03 -10.79 -1.84
C ARG A 127 -15.60 -9.68 -0.88
N HIS A 128 -14.94 -10.04 0.21
CA HIS A 128 -14.27 -9.12 1.11
C HIS A 128 -13.02 -8.55 0.43
N ILE A 129 -13.20 -7.48 -0.33
CA ILE A 129 -12.18 -6.89 -1.20
C ILE A 129 -12.15 -5.38 -0.98
N ILE A 130 -10.94 -4.83 -0.94
CA ILE A 130 -10.67 -3.40 -1.13
C ILE A 130 -9.79 -3.26 -2.37
N ASN A 131 -9.98 -2.20 -3.14
CA ASN A 131 -9.19 -1.93 -4.34
C ASN A 131 -8.75 -0.47 -4.39
N ALA A 132 -7.47 -0.24 -4.69
CA ALA A 132 -6.92 1.10 -4.94
C ALA A 132 -6.70 1.38 -6.44
N TRP A 133 -6.90 0.38 -7.30
CA TRP A 133 -6.71 0.48 -8.75
C TRP A 133 -7.95 1.07 -9.43
N ASN A 134 -8.09 2.39 -9.37
CA ASN A 134 -9.13 3.12 -10.08
C ASN A 134 -8.62 3.57 -11.45
N VAL A 135 -9.04 2.86 -12.50
CA VAL A 135 -8.55 3.05 -13.88
C VAL A 135 -8.72 4.50 -14.36
N ALA A 136 -9.79 5.18 -13.94
CA ALA A 136 -10.06 6.56 -14.36
C ALA A 136 -9.11 7.61 -13.78
N TYR A 137 -8.32 7.25 -12.76
CA TYR A 137 -7.37 8.15 -12.08
C TYR A 137 -5.91 7.69 -12.22
N LEU A 138 -5.64 6.71 -13.08
CA LEU A 138 -4.25 6.35 -13.39
C LEU A 138 -3.58 7.50 -14.15
N PRO A 139 -2.32 7.82 -13.86
CA PRO A 139 -1.57 8.79 -14.64
C PRO A 139 -1.34 8.26 -16.06
N ASP A 140 -1.24 9.17 -17.03
CA ASP A 140 -0.69 8.85 -18.35
C ASP A 140 0.82 8.57 -18.18
N GLU A 141 1.25 7.32 -18.40
CA GLU A 141 2.66 6.90 -18.37
C GLU A 141 3.29 6.86 -19.77
#